data_AF-A0A938WHE8-F1
#
_entry.id   AF-A0A938WHE8-F1
#
_cell.length_a   1.000
_cell.length_b   1.000
_cell.length_c   1.000
_cell.angle_alpha   90.00
_cell.angle_beta   90.00
_cell.angle_gamma   90.00
#
_symmetry.space_group_name_H-M   'P 1'
#
loop_
_entity.id
_entity.type
_entity.pdbx_description
1 polymer ?
#
loop_
_entity_poly.entity_id
_entity_poly.type
_entity_poly.pdbx_seq_one_letter_code
_entity_poly.pdbx_strand_id
1 'polypeptide(L)' 'MKQAIAQGKTLIKDGKSKADAARAIYAVLHDEDKDVIVAAFVEGATLTEKGALTYWYNCKRKMTKSPAAAE' A
#
# COMPACT_ATOMS: atom_id res chain seq x y z
N MET A 1 -3.74 4.93 -10.47
CA MET A 1 -4.76 4.40 -9.53
C MET A 1 -5.29 2.98 -9.84
N LYS A 2 -5.99 2.73 -10.96
CA LYS A 2 -6.72 1.45 -11.21
C LYS A 2 -5.84 0.18 -11.22
N GLN A 3 -4.63 0.24 -11.79
CA GLN A 3 -3.72 -0.91 -11.82
C GLN A 3 -3.24 -1.31 -10.42
N ALA A 4 -2.91 -0.33 -9.57
CA ALA A 4 -2.48 -0.57 -8.20
C ALA A 4 -3.57 -1.30 -7.38
N ILE A 5 -4.83 -0.84 -7.51
CA ILE A 5 -5.99 -1.47 -6.86
C ILE A 5 -6.18 -2.91 -7.33
N ALA A 6 -6.10 -3.14 -8.65
CA ALA A 6 -6.21 -4.49 -9.21
C ALA A 6 -5.11 -5.41 -8.68
N GLN A 7 -3.86 -4.93 -8.60
CA GLN A 7 -2.77 -5.70 -8.00
C GLN A 7 -3.04 -6.01 -6.53
N GLY A 8 -3.50 -5.03 -5.75
CA GLY A 8 -3.90 -5.23 -4.35
C GLY A 8 -4.94 -6.33 -4.22
N LYS A 9 -6.02 -6.26 -5.01
CA LYS A 9 -7.11 -7.25 -4.99
C LYS A 9 -6.61 -8.65 -5.37
N THR A 10 -5.72 -8.75 -6.37
CA THR A 10 -5.11 -10.03 -6.75
C THR A 10 -4.28 -10.61 -5.62
N LEU A 11 -3.49 -9.79 -4.91
CA LEU A 11 -2.68 -10.26 -3.78
C LEU A 11 -3.56 -10.75 -2.62
N ILE A 12 -4.64 -10.04 -2.30
CA ILE A 12 -5.63 -10.50 -1.32
C ILE A 12 -6.27 -11.81 -1.77
N LYS A 13 -6.61 -11.94 -3.05
CA LYS A 13 -7.22 -13.14 -3.63
C LYS A 13 -6.27 -14.35 -3.61
N ASP A 14 -4.97 -14.12 -3.78
CA ASP A 14 -3.91 -15.12 -3.64
C ASP A 14 -3.66 -15.54 -2.18
N GLY A 15 -4.40 -14.98 -1.21
CA GLY A 15 -4.24 -15.28 0.21
C GLY A 15 -3.08 -14.55 0.87
N LYS A 16 -2.52 -13.52 0.24
CA LYS A 16 -1.49 -12.68 0.87
C LYS A 16 -2.11 -11.71 1.87
N SER A 17 -1.25 -11.17 2.74
CA SER A 17 -1.68 -10.27 3.80
C SER A 17 -2.11 -8.91 3.24
N LYS A 18 -3.02 -8.24 3.97
CA LYS A 18 -3.40 -6.84 3.69
C LYS A 18 -2.21 -5.88 3.63
N ALA A 19 -1.16 -6.17 4.41
CA ALA A 19 0.09 -5.44 4.39
C ALA A 19 0.84 -5.57 3.05
N ASP A 20 0.84 -6.75 2.43
CA ASP A 20 1.52 -6.98 1.15
C ASP A 20 0.75 -6.31 0.00
N ALA A 21 -0.59 -6.41 0.02
CA ALA A 21 -1.44 -5.67 -0.92
C ALA A 21 -1.21 -4.15 -0.80
N ALA A 22 -1.17 -3.61 0.42
CA ALA A 22 -0.90 -2.20 0.66
C ALA A 22 0.51 -1.78 0.19
N ARG A 23 1.55 -2.58 0.42
CA ARG A 23 2.91 -2.28 -0.07
C ARG A 23 2.97 -2.27 -1.60
N ALA A 24 2.32 -3.22 -2.26
CA ALA A 24 2.27 -3.26 -3.72
C ALA A 24 1.52 -2.05 -4.30
N ILE A 25 0.39 -1.68 -3.71
CA ILE A 25 -0.35 -0.47 -4.09
C ILE A 25 0.52 0.77 -3.86
N TYR A 26 1.22 0.85 -2.71
CA TYR A 26 2.09 1.98 -2.37
C TYR A 26 3.23 2.13 -3.36
N ALA A 27 3.90 1.04 -3.73
CA ALA A 27 4.99 1.07 -4.69
C ALA A 27 4.59 1.71 -6.04
N VAL A 28 3.34 1.50 -6.47
CA VAL A 28 2.81 2.07 -7.72
C VAL A 28 2.29 3.50 -7.54
N LEU A 29 1.72 3.83 -6.39
CA LEU A 29 1.09 5.13 -6.13
C LEU A 29 1.91 6.05 -5.22
N HIS A 30 3.18 5.75 -4.93
CA HIS A 30 3.97 6.54 -3.97
C HIS A 30 4.18 8.00 -4.38
N ASP A 31 4.11 8.30 -5.68
CA ASP A 31 4.16 9.65 -6.26
C ASP A 31 2.81 10.39 -6.24
N GLU A 32 1.72 9.69 -5.91
CA GLU A 32 0.37 10.25 -5.89
C GLU A 32 0.06 10.88 -4.53
N ASP A 33 -1.03 11.65 -4.49
CA ASP A 33 -1.53 12.22 -3.26
C ASP A 33 -1.91 11.17 -2.23
N LYS A 34 -1.70 11.53 -0.96
CA LYS A 34 -2.05 10.69 0.20
C LYS A 34 -3.48 10.14 0.08
N ASP A 35 -4.44 10.97 -0.31
CA ASP A 35 -5.85 10.58 -0.35
C ASP A 35 -6.13 9.59 -1.48
N VAL A 36 -5.41 9.68 -2.60
CA VAL A 36 -5.45 8.69 -3.70
C VAL A 36 -4.90 7.34 -3.23
N ILE A 37 -3.78 7.35 -2.51
CA ILE A 37 -3.16 6.13 -1.98
C ILE A 37 -4.06 5.48 -0.92
N VAL A 38 -4.64 6.27 -0.02
CA VAL A 38 -5.55 5.80 1.02
C VAL A 38 -6.80 5.17 0.40
N ALA A 39 -7.41 5.82 -0.60
CA ALA A 39 -8.55 5.26 -1.33
C ALA A 39 -8.18 3.93 -2.01
N ALA A 40 -7.00 3.85 -2.62
CA ALA A 40 -6.52 2.64 -3.25
C ALA A 40 -6.27 1.49 -2.25
N PHE A 41 -5.81 1.79 -1.03
CA PHE A 41 -5.69 0.80 0.05
C PHE A 41 -7.04 0.28 0.54
N VAL A 42 -8.02 1.15 0.66
CA VAL A 42 -9.37 0.75 1.07
C VAL A 42 -9.97 -0.19 0.03
N GLU A 43 -9.88 0.18 -1.25
CA GLU A 43 -10.47 -0.60 -2.33
C GLU A 43 -9.65 -1.85 -2.67
N GLY A 44 -8.33 -1.74 -2.66
CA GLY A 44 -7.40 -2.78 -3.15
C GLY A 44 -6.94 -3.76 -2.06
N ALA A 45 -6.73 -3.29 -0.84
CA ALA A 45 -6.24 -4.11 0.27
C ALA A 45 -7.31 -4.40 1.33
N THR A 46 -8.57 -3.99 1.13
CA THR A 46 -9.67 -4.15 2.08
C THR A 46 -9.35 -3.59 3.48
N LEU A 47 -8.60 -2.48 3.48
CA LEU A 47 -8.26 -1.73 4.68
C LEU A 47 -9.39 -0.75 5.02
N THR A 48 -9.55 -0.43 6.30
CA THR A 48 -10.39 0.71 6.70
C THR A 48 -9.62 2.01 6.47
N GLU A 49 -10.29 3.14 6.33
CA GLU A 49 -9.63 4.44 6.13
C GLU A 49 -8.59 4.74 7.24
N LYS A 50 -8.94 4.47 8.50
CA LYS A 50 -8.00 4.59 9.63
C LYS A 50 -6.81 3.64 9.52
N GLY A 51 -7.03 2.41 9.06
CA GLY A 51 -5.97 1.44 8.81
C GLY A 51 -5.07 1.87 7.65
N ALA A 52 -5.66 2.31 6.55
CA ALA A 52 -4.97 2.77 5.35
C ALA A 52 -4.03 3.96 5.65
N LEU A 53 -4.47 4.93 6.46
CA LEU A 53 -3.63 6.05 6.91
C LEU A 53 -2.40 5.57 7.69
N THR A 54 -2.59 4.61 8.59
CA THR A 54 -1.50 4.03 9.40
C THR A 54 -0.49 3.29 8.50
N TYR A 55 -0.99 2.51 7.53
CA TYR A 55 -0.16 1.80 6.56
C TYR A 55 0.57 2.75 5.62
N TRP A 56 -0.07 3.83 5.16
CA TRP A 56 0.56 4.85 4.33
C TRP A 56 1.75 5.48 5.04
N TYR A 57 1.57 5.89 6.31
CA TYR A 57 2.65 6.48 7.10
C TYR A 57 3.82 5.51 7.29
N ASN A 58 3.52 4.23 7.52
CA ASN A 58 4.53 3.17 7.64
C ASN A 58 5.27 2.93 6.32
N CYS A 59 4.55 2.84 5.19
CA CYS A 59 5.15 2.62 3.87
C CYS A 59 6.02 3.80 3.46
N LYS A 60 5.56 5.03 3.69
CA LYS A 60 6.33 6.26 3.47
C LYS A 60 7.62 6.26 4.28
N ARG A 61 7.55 5.98 5.58
CA ARG A 61 8.74 5.91 6.45
C ARG A 61 9.74 4.85 5.99
N LYS A 62 9.27 3.67 5.59
CA LYS A 62 10.14 2.59 5.10
C LYS A 62 10.78 2.92 3.76
N MET A 63 10.04 3.55 2.84
CA MET A 63 10.57 3.98 1.53
C MET A 63 11.64 5.07 1.68
N THR A 64 11.44 6.02 2.62
CA THR A 64 12.44 7.06 2.93
C THR A 64 13.64 6.55 3.73
N LYS A 65 13.58 5.32 4.26
CA LYS A 65 14.61 4.76 5.17
C LYS A 65 15.29 3.50 4.64
N SER A 66 15.24 3.23 3.33
CA SER A 66 16.16 2.28 2.67
C SER A 66 16.48 2.80 1.26
N PRO A 67 17.77 2.92 0.91
CA PRO A 67 18.69 1.79 0.84
C PRO A 67 19.53 1.65 2.11
N ALA A 68 19.97 0.42 2.40
CA ALA A 68 20.86 0.02 3.50
C ALA A 68 20.25 -0.09 4.91
N ALA A 69 19.86 -1.33 5.27
CA ALA A 69 20.21 -1.98 6.54
C ALA A 69 19.56 -3.37 6.59
N ALA A 70 20.16 -4.31 5.88
CA ALA A 70 20.16 -5.72 6.23
C ALA A 70 21.62 -6.16 6.07
N GLU A 71 22.38 -5.93 7.14
CA GLU A 71 23.65 -6.59 7.45
C GLU A 71 23.55 -7.03 8.92
#